data_AF-A0A2C9LFA5-F1
#
_entry.id   AF-A0A2C9LFA5-F1
#
_cell.length_a   1.000
_cell.length_b   1.000
_cell.length_c   1.000
_cell.angle_alpha   90.00
_cell.angle_beta   90.00
_cell.angle_gamma   90.00
#
_symmetry.space_group_name_H-M   'P 1'
#
loop_
_entity.id
_entity.type
_entity.pdbx_description
1 polymer ?
#
loop_
_entity_poly.entity_id
_entity_poly.type
_entity_poly.pdbx_seq_one_letter_code
_entity_poly.pdbx_strand_id
1 'polypeptide(L)'
;MALEVLNCKPPGRLTNILAADSGEFTDQRVLVKADLNLDVEESGQVRDPFPLRQLIPLIKFLQRKGARSITLIGYRGEACGVPDEKYSLAPLKEVLETVLDQPVVFIPEGVSDAADIAIRSQEPGRVLLLENIRFHPEEIGVKELPGGLKIKVSYDALNDYRYF
;
A
#
# COMPACT_ATOMS: atom_id res chain seq x y z
N MET A 1 -8.73 -8.19 10.02
CA MET A 1 -8.50 -6.89 9.39
C MET A 1 -7.55 -6.08 10.26
N ALA A 2 -6.28 -6.03 9.89
CA ALA A 2 -5.30 -5.13 10.51
C ALA A 2 -5.20 -3.91 9.60
N LEU A 3 -5.56 -2.74 10.12
CA LEU A 3 -5.46 -1.45 9.42
C LEU A 3 -4.48 -0.60 10.22
N GLU A 4 -3.40 -0.18 9.57
CA GLU A 4 -2.41 0.70 10.17
C GLU A 4 -2.32 1.98 9.35
N VAL A 5 -2.44 3.13 10.03
CA VAL A 5 -2.35 4.44 9.39
C VAL A 5 -1.01 5.05 9.79
N LEU A 6 -0.22 5.40 8.79
CA LEU A 6 1.10 5.99 8.90
C LEU A 6 1.04 7.39 8.30
N ASN A 7 1.65 8.37 8.96
CA ASN A 7 1.71 9.73 8.46
C ASN A 7 3.10 10.06 7.97
N CYS A 8 3.24 10.52 6.73
CA CYS A 8 4.50 10.92 6.13
C CYS A 8 4.67 12.44 6.22
N LYS A 9 5.55 12.90 7.12
CA LYS A 9 5.96 14.31 7.20
C LYS A 9 7.17 14.58 6.30
N PRO A 10 7.19 15.68 5.53
CA PRO A 10 8.40 16.08 4.80
C PRO A 10 9.50 16.61 5.76
N PRO A 11 10.80 16.28 5.55
CA PRO A 11 11.34 15.20 4.72
C PRO A 11 11.52 13.91 5.53
N GLY A 12 10.66 12.91 5.28
CA GLY A 12 10.96 11.49 5.51
C GLY A 12 10.94 10.96 6.95
N ARG A 13 9.93 11.29 7.77
CA ARG A 13 9.65 10.44 8.96
C ARG A 13 8.19 10.02 9.00
N LEU A 14 7.99 8.71 8.89
CA LEU A 14 6.71 8.08 9.17
C LEU A 14 6.48 8.03 10.68
N THR A 15 5.32 8.50 11.10
CA THR A 15 4.82 8.29 12.46
C THR A 15 3.56 7.46 12.40
N ASN A 16 3.50 6.39 13.19
CA ASN A 16 2.28 5.61 13.34
C ASN A 16 1.20 6.50 13.95
N ILE A 17 0.09 6.66 13.23
CA ILE A 17 -1.12 7.27 13.77
C ILE A 17 -2.10 6.14 13.99
N LEU A 18 -2.22 5.69 15.24
CA LEU A 18 -3.34 4.85 15.64
C LEU A 18 -4.59 5.73 15.53
N ALA A 19 -5.35 5.54 14.45
CA ALA A 19 -6.58 6.28 14.16
C ALA A 19 -7.67 5.88 15.16
N ALA A 20 -7.53 6.35 16.40
CA ALA A 20 -8.53 6.23 17.44
C ALA A 20 -8.96 7.60 17.99
N ASP A 21 -8.13 8.65 17.96
CA ASP A 21 -8.60 9.99 18.38
C ASP A 21 -7.76 11.17 17.83
N SER A 22 -8.46 12.20 17.36
CA SER A 22 -8.09 13.62 17.42
C SER A 22 -7.02 14.25 16.50
N GLY A 23 -6.41 13.56 15.53
CA GLY A 23 -5.45 14.20 14.59
C GLY A 23 -6.10 15.06 13.49
N GLU A 24 -5.55 16.25 13.21
CA GLU A 24 -5.72 16.95 11.92
C GLU A 24 -4.70 16.42 10.91
N PHE A 25 -5.16 16.09 9.69
CA PHE A 25 -4.32 15.59 8.60
C PHE A 25 -4.11 16.65 7.51
N THR A 26 -4.41 17.93 7.81
CA THR A 26 -4.32 19.05 6.89
C THR A 26 -2.97 19.10 6.18
N ASP A 27 -3.00 18.99 4.86
CA ASP A 27 -1.83 18.96 3.96
C ASP A 27 -0.83 17.81 4.20
N GLN A 28 -1.24 16.78 4.96
CA GLN A 28 -0.41 15.62 5.25
C GLN A 28 -0.62 14.51 4.22
N ARG A 29 0.46 13.80 3.88
CA ARG A 29 0.38 12.58 3.08
C ARG A 29 0.25 11.39 4.01
N VAL A 30 -0.78 10.59 3.79
CA VAL A 30 -1.12 9.47 4.66
C VAL A 30 -0.86 8.17 3.92
N LEU A 31 -0.15 7.25 4.56
CA LEU A 31 0.08 5.90 4.09
C LEU A 31 -0.82 4.97 4.92
N VAL A 32 -1.59 4.12 4.26
CA VAL A 32 -2.54 3.20 4.90
C VAL A 32 -2.17 1.79 4.52
N LYS A 33 -1.77 0.99 5.50
CA LYS A 33 -1.59 -0.45 5.34
C LYS A 33 -2.95 -1.11 5.44
N ALA A 34 -3.41 -1.66 4.31
CA ALA A 34 -4.71 -2.27 4.13
C ALA A 34 -4.59 -3.77 3.85
N ASP A 35 -5.65 -4.49 4.21
CA ASP A 35 -5.81 -5.90 3.84
C ASP A 35 -6.28 -6.00 2.38
N LEU A 36 -5.32 -6.19 1.48
CA LEU A 36 -5.53 -6.27 0.03
C LEU A 36 -5.37 -7.71 -0.50
N ASN A 37 -5.36 -8.70 0.40
CA ASN A 37 -5.17 -10.10 0.05
C ASN A 37 -6.49 -10.72 -0.43
N LEU A 38 -6.87 -10.36 -1.66
CA LEU A 38 -8.13 -10.76 -2.27
C LEU A 38 -7.91 -11.78 -3.38
N ASP A 39 -8.85 -12.70 -3.53
CA ASP A 39 -8.84 -13.63 -4.66
C ASP A 39 -9.19 -12.89 -5.96
N VAL A 40 -8.30 -13.02 -6.94
CA VAL A 40 -8.48 -12.53 -8.31
C VAL A 40 -8.58 -13.74 -9.22
N GLU A 41 -9.64 -13.78 -10.04
CA GLU A 41 -9.85 -14.83 -11.02
C GLU A 41 -8.85 -14.73 -12.17
N GLU A 42 -8.71 -15.80 -12.97
CA GLU A 42 -7.86 -15.79 -14.18
C GLU A 42 -8.29 -14.72 -15.19
N SER A 43 -9.56 -14.30 -15.15
CA SER A 43 -10.11 -13.20 -15.94
C SER A 43 -9.62 -11.81 -15.50
N GLY A 44 -8.91 -11.72 -14.38
CA GLY A 44 -8.49 -10.46 -13.74
C GLY A 44 -9.55 -9.86 -12.81
N GLN A 45 -10.71 -10.49 -12.64
CA GLN A 45 -11.79 -9.97 -11.80
C GLN A 45 -11.58 -10.31 -10.31
N VAL A 46 -11.81 -9.33 -9.43
CA VAL A 46 -11.81 -9.55 -7.97
C VAL A 46 -13.10 -10.27 -7.57
N ARG A 47 -12.97 -11.44 -6.93
CA ARG A 47 -14.11 -12.31 -6.62
C ARG A 47 -15.04 -11.73 -5.55
N ASP A 48 -14.47 -11.18 -4.48
CA ASP A 48 -15.22 -10.51 -3.41
C ASP A 48 -14.59 -9.14 -3.07
N PRO A 49 -15.21 -8.01 -3.48
CA PRO A 49 -14.69 -6.67 -3.21
C PRO A 49 -15.06 -6.16 -1.81
N PHE A 50 -15.71 -6.97 -0.96
CA PHE A 50 -16.16 -6.54 0.37
C PHE A 50 -15.06 -5.92 1.25
N PRO A 51 -13.82 -6.46 1.31
CA PRO A 51 -12.76 -5.84 2.12
C PRO A 51 -12.35 -4.45 1.62
N LEU A 52 -12.37 -4.21 0.30
CA LEU A 52 -12.08 -2.88 -0.27
C LEU A 52 -13.15 -1.86 0.13
N ARG A 53 -14.42 -2.28 0.23
CA ARG A 53 -15.51 -1.42 0.70
C ARG A 53 -15.33 -0.99 2.15
N GLN A 54 -14.68 -1.81 2.97
CA GLN A 54 -14.39 -1.47 4.37
C GLN A 54 -13.33 -0.37 4.51
N LEU A 55 -12.57 -0.06 3.46
CA LEU A 55 -11.63 1.06 3.44
C LEU A 55 -12.32 2.42 3.25
N ILE A 56 -13.54 2.44 2.67
CA ILE A 56 -14.26 3.67 2.32
C ILE A 56 -14.44 4.61 3.53
N PRO A 57 -14.92 4.15 4.70
CA PRO A 57 -15.13 5.05 5.84
C PRO A 57 -13.83 5.72 6.30
N LEU A 58 -12.72 4.98 6.28
CA LEU A 58 -11.40 5.47 6.65
C LEU A 58 -10.86 6.47 5.63
N ILE A 59 -10.90 6.14 4.34
CA ILE A 59 -10.41 7.04 3.27
C ILE A 59 -11.20 8.35 3.30
N LYS A 60 -12.55 8.27 3.38
CA LYS A 60 -13.39 9.47 3.49
C LYS A 60 -13.12 10.25 4.77
N PHE A 61 -12.82 9.58 5.88
CA PHE A 61 -12.43 10.25 7.13
C PHE A 61 -11.12 11.03 6.97
N LEU A 62 -10.08 10.41 6.40
CA LEU A 62 -8.78 11.05 6.16
C LEU A 62 -8.93 12.26 5.21
N GLN A 63 -9.70 12.12 4.13
CA GLN A 63 -10.02 13.22 3.22
C GLN A 63 -10.75 14.36 3.94
N ARG A 64 -11.78 14.07 4.76
CA ARG A 64 -12.49 15.08 5.57
C ARG A 64 -11.58 15.79 6.58
N LYS A 65 -10.52 15.12 7.03
CA LYS A 65 -9.52 15.70 7.94
C LYS A 65 -8.39 16.45 7.22
N GLY A 66 -8.53 16.66 5.91
CA GLY A 66 -7.61 17.50 5.13
C GLY A 66 -6.36 16.78 4.62
N ALA A 67 -6.33 15.43 4.63
CA ALA A 67 -5.22 14.68 4.06
C ALA A 67 -4.95 15.12 2.62
N ARG A 68 -3.71 15.51 2.34
CA ARG A 68 -3.25 15.90 1.01
C ARG A 68 -3.35 14.73 0.04
N SER A 69 -2.91 13.55 0.44
CA SER A 69 -3.05 12.33 -0.36
C SER A 69 -3.10 11.11 0.54
N ILE A 70 -3.70 10.04 0.04
CA ILE A 70 -3.83 8.77 0.76
C ILE A 70 -3.23 7.68 -0.12
N THR A 71 -2.18 7.03 0.38
CA THR A 71 -1.45 5.97 -0.31
C THR A 71 -1.78 4.64 0.34
N LEU A 72 -2.38 3.72 -0.41
CA LEU A 72 -2.69 2.38 0.07
C LEU A 72 -1.50 1.46 -0.23
N ILE A 73 -1.02 0.77 0.81
CA ILE A 73 -0.06 -0.33 0.68
C ILE A 73 -0.67 -1.60 1.24
N GLY A 74 -0.24 -2.73 0.71
CA GLY A 74 -0.68 -4.03 1.16
C GLY A 74 -0.01 -5.10 0.33
N TYR A 75 -0.48 -6.33 0.50
CA TYR A 75 0.05 -7.46 -0.22
C TYR A 75 -1.09 -8.35 -0.71
N ARG A 76 -0.80 -9.12 -1.76
CA ARG A 76 -1.60 -10.27 -2.16
C ARG A 76 -0.72 -11.52 -2.25
N GLY A 77 -1.27 -12.64 -1.78
CA GLY A 77 -0.64 -13.95 -1.86
C GLY A 77 0.70 -14.06 -1.12
N GLU A 78 1.51 -14.98 -1.63
CA GLU A 78 2.75 -15.43 -0.99
C GLU A 78 3.97 -15.07 -1.84
N ALA A 79 4.00 -13.84 -2.35
CA ALA A 79 5.20 -13.34 -3.01
C ALA A 79 6.37 -13.36 -2.02
N CYS A 80 7.37 -14.20 -2.29
CA CYS A 80 8.50 -14.43 -1.40
C CYS A 80 9.67 -13.49 -1.72
N GLY A 81 9.41 -12.18 -1.78
CA GLY A 81 10.42 -11.18 -2.14
C GLY A 81 10.82 -11.22 -3.62
N VAL A 82 9.92 -11.73 -4.46
CA VAL A 82 10.08 -11.83 -5.91
C VAL A 82 8.80 -11.28 -6.57
N PRO A 83 8.92 -10.33 -7.50
CA PRO A 83 7.80 -9.87 -8.31
C PRO A 83 7.17 -10.99 -9.13
N ASP A 84 5.85 -11.10 -9.07
CA ASP A 84 5.04 -12.04 -9.85
C ASP A 84 3.69 -11.38 -10.18
N GLU A 85 3.36 -11.30 -11.46
CA GLU A 85 2.11 -10.70 -11.97
C GLU A 85 0.87 -11.34 -11.33
N LYS A 86 0.92 -12.63 -11.00
CA LYS A 86 -0.16 -13.33 -10.29
C LYS A 86 -0.51 -12.67 -8.95
N TYR A 87 0.45 -12.04 -8.31
CA TYR A 87 0.31 -11.38 -7.01
C TYR A 87 0.28 -9.84 -7.12
N SER A 88 0.25 -9.27 -8.33
CA SER A 88 0.21 -7.81 -8.55
C SER A 88 -1.10 -7.18 -8.09
N LEU A 89 -1.07 -6.07 -7.34
CA LEU A 89 -2.25 -5.35 -6.88
C LEU A 89 -2.97 -4.55 -7.97
N ALA A 90 -2.44 -4.48 -9.20
CA ALA A 90 -3.04 -3.74 -10.31
C ALA A 90 -4.54 -4.02 -10.55
N PRO A 91 -5.06 -5.28 -10.48
CA PRO A 91 -6.48 -5.56 -10.69
C PRO A 91 -7.42 -4.92 -9.66
N LEU A 92 -6.90 -4.56 -8.48
CA LEU A 92 -7.71 -3.94 -7.43
C LEU A 92 -7.96 -2.45 -7.72
N LYS A 93 -7.19 -1.83 -8.61
CA LYS A 93 -7.31 -0.41 -8.97
C LYS A 93 -8.73 -0.09 -9.45
N GLU A 94 -9.22 -0.78 -10.47
CA GLU A 94 -10.55 -0.50 -11.07
C GLU A 94 -11.68 -0.70 -10.06
N VAL A 95 -11.53 -1.71 -9.19
CA VAL A 95 -12.50 -1.98 -8.12
C VAL A 95 -12.47 -0.85 -7.09
N LEU A 96 -11.29 -0.38 -6.67
CA LEU A 96 -11.13 0.76 -5.77
C LEU A 96 -11.71 2.05 -6.37
N GLU A 97 -11.48 2.32 -7.66
CA GLU A 97 -12.08 3.46 -8.36
C GLU A 97 -13.61 3.40 -8.30
N THR A 98 -14.17 2.23 -8.57
CA THR A 98 -15.62 1.99 -8.52
C THR A 98 -16.18 2.16 -7.11
N VAL A 99 -15.53 1.61 -6.08
CA VAL A 99 -16.07 1.66 -4.72
C VAL A 99 -15.84 3.02 -4.04
N LEU A 100 -14.81 3.76 -4.43
CA LEU A 100 -14.53 5.10 -3.90
C LEU A 100 -15.22 6.22 -4.67
N ASP A 101 -15.69 5.95 -5.88
CA ASP A 101 -16.26 6.94 -6.80
C ASP A 101 -15.28 8.09 -7.10
N GLN A 102 -14.00 7.74 -7.27
CA GLN A 102 -12.92 8.67 -7.60
C GLN A 102 -11.74 7.95 -8.26
N PRO A 103 -10.89 8.65 -9.04
CA PRO A 103 -9.71 8.05 -9.65
C PRO A 103 -8.69 7.53 -8.62
N VAL A 104 -8.04 6.41 -8.93
CA VAL A 104 -6.97 5.82 -8.11
C VAL A 104 -5.71 5.71 -8.95
N VAL A 105 -4.61 6.28 -8.44
CA VAL A 105 -3.31 6.23 -9.11
C VAL A 105 -2.60 4.96 -8.70
N PHE A 106 -2.41 4.04 -9.65
CA PHE A 106 -1.60 2.85 -9.42
C PHE A 106 -0.12 3.17 -9.66
N ILE A 107 0.74 2.84 -8.70
CA ILE A 107 2.18 2.96 -8.78
C ILE A 107 2.74 1.53 -8.90
N PRO A 108 3.32 1.14 -10.06
CA PRO A 108 3.80 -0.23 -10.32
C PRO A 108 5.12 -0.55 -9.60
N GLU A 109 5.43 0.20 -8.56
CA GLU A 109 6.64 0.11 -7.75
C GLU A 109 6.20 -0.13 -6.30
N GLY A 110 6.95 -0.95 -5.57
CA GLY A 110 6.76 -1.12 -4.14
C GLY A 110 7.46 -0.02 -3.35
N VAL A 111 8.34 -0.40 -2.43
CA VAL A 111 9.15 0.54 -1.64
C VAL A 111 10.40 0.93 -2.40
N SER A 112 10.36 2.09 -3.07
CA SER A 112 11.49 2.63 -3.85
C SER A 112 11.49 4.16 -3.90
N ASP A 113 12.64 4.75 -4.26
CA ASP A 113 12.75 6.21 -4.49
C ASP A 113 11.79 6.69 -5.59
N ALA A 114 11.57 5.86 -6.63
CA ALA A 114 10.63 6.16 -7.70
C ALA A 114 9.19 6.24 -7.18
N ALA A 115 8.81 5.35 -6.27
CA ALA A 115 7.50 5.41 -5.61
C ALA A 115 7.36 6.66 -4.73
N ASP A 116 8.39 7.04 -3.95
CA ASP A 116 8.36 8.28 -3.14
C ASP A 116 8.18 9.52 -4.03
N ILE A 117 8.95 9.62 -5.11
CA ILE A 117 8.82 10.72 -6.08
C ILE A 117 7.41 10.76 -6.67
N ALA A 118 6.88 9.61 -7.10
CA ALA A 118 5.54 9.52 -7.67
C ALA A 118 4.43 9.90 -6.68
N ILE A 119 4.56 9.50 -5.40
CA ILE A 119 3.64 9.89 -4.32
C ILE A 119 3.71 11.40 -4.07
N ARG A 120 4.92 11.96 -4.02
CA ARG A 120 5.14 13.38 -3.73
C ARG A 120 4.67 14.30 -4.84
N SER A 121 4.73 13.86 -6.09
CA SER A 121 4.31 14.62 -7.27
C SER A 121 2.80 14.64 -7.48
N GLN A 122 2.02 13.82 -6.75
CA GLN A 122 0.57 13.82 -6.91
C GLN A 122 -0.10 15.10 -6.42
N GLU A 123 -1.19 15.44 -7.10
CA GLU A 123 -2.09 16.51 -6.70
C GLU A 123 -2.79 16.20 -5.36
N PRO A 124 -3.20 17.23 -4.60
CA PRO A 124 -4.04 17.04 -3.43
C PRO A 124 -5.35 16.31 -3.74
N GLY A 125 -5.84 15.51 -2.78
CA GLY A 125 -7.09 14.74 -2.86
C GLY A 125 -6.95 13.36 -3.52
N ARG A 126 -5.78 13.01 -4.08
CA ARG A 126 -5.59 11.74 -4.77
C ARG A 126 -5.48 10.56 -3.79
N VAL A 127 -6.08 9.44 -4.21
CA VAL A 127 -5.85 8.12 -3.62
C VAL A 127 -4.88 7.36 -4.53
N LEU A 128 -3.86 6.78 -3.93
CA LEU A 128 -2.83 6.02 -4.61
C LEU A 128 -2.87 4.57 -4.13
N LEU A 129 -2.48 3.65 -5.00
CA LEU A 129 -2.28 2.24 -4.69
C LEU A 129 -0.88 1.86 -5.14
N LEU A 130 -0.04 1.38 -4.22
CA LEU A 130 1.26 0.84 -4.58
C LEU A 130 1.18 -0.63 -4.94
N GLU A 131 2.20 -1.08 -5.66
CA GLU A 131 2.40 -2.47 -5.94
C GLU A 131 2.72 -3.27 -4.64
N ASN A 132 2.51 -4.57 -4.72
CA ASN A 132 2.63 -5.53 -3.65
C ASN A 132 3.95 -5.39 -2.88
N ILE A 133 3.86 -4.97 -1.62
CA ILE A 133 5.03 -4.73 -0.76
C ILE A 133 5.82 -6.01 -0.47
N ARG A 134 5.20 -7.20 -0.61
CA ARG A 134 5.91 -8.49 -0.45
C ARG A 134 6.78 -8.87 -1.66
N PHE A 135 6.79 -8.06 -2.71
CA PHE A 135 7.85 -8.14 -3.74
C PHE A 135 9.20 -7.70 -3.19
N HIS A 136 9.22 -6.95 -2.09
CA HIS A 136 10.42 -6.64 -1.34
C HIS A 136 10.68 -7.71 -0.29
N PRO A 137 11.80 -8.45 -0.36
CA PRO A 137 12.10 -9.51 0.60
C PRO A 137 12.23 -8.98 2.03
N GLU A 138 12.59 -7.71 2.20
CA GLU A 138 12.70 -7.03 3.48
C GLU A 138 11.36 -6.92 4.23
N GLU A 139 10.23 -6.89 3.52
CA GLU A 139 8.90 -6.86 4.16
C GLU A 139 8.60 -8.18 4.89
N ILE A 140 9.08 -9.31 4.36
CA ILE A 140 8.77 -10.65 4.88
C ILE A 140 9.97 -11.32 5.57
N GLY A 141 11.18 -10.77 5.42
CA GLY A 141 12.43 -11.33 5.94
C GLY A 141 12.96 -12.54 5.18
N VAL A 142 12.40 -12.85 4.01
CA VAL A 142 12.76 -14.01 3.18
C VAL A 142 12.81 -13.59 1.71
N LYS A 143 13.79 -14.13 0.98
CA LYS A 143 13.87 -14.02 -0.48
C LYS A 143 13.91 -15.40 -1.09
N GLU A 144 13.09 -15.63 -2.11
CA GLU A 144 13.17 -16.82 -2.95
C GLU A 144 14.13 -16.60 -4.11
N LEU A 145 15.00 -17.58 -4.35
CA LEU A 145 15.97 -17.61 -5.44
C LEU A 145 15.47 -18.55 -6.54
N PRO A 146 16.02 -18.42 -7.77
CA PRO A 146 15.75 -19.39 -8.84
C PRO A 146 15.97 -20.83 -8.36
N GLY A 147 15.00 -21.70 -8.62
CA GLY A 147 15.00 -23.08 -8.12
C GLY A 147 14.30 -23.28 -6.77
N GLY A 148 13.62 -22.25 -6.24
CA GLY A 148 12.77 -22.36 -5.04
C GLY A 148 13.54 -22.32 -3.71
N LEU A 149 14.84 -22.01 -3.74
CA LEU A 149 15.65 -21.88 -2.53
C LEU A 149 15.29 -20.57 -1.80
N LYS A 150 14.90 -20.67 -0.53
CA LYS A 150 14.57 -19.52 0.30
C LYS A 150 15.75 -19.13 1.19
N ILE A 151 16.19 -17.88 1.09
CA ILE A 151 17.23 -17.29 1.95
C ILE A 151 16.61 -16.29 2.91
N LYS A 152 17.16 -16.19 4.12
CA LYS A 152 16.75 -15.14 5.06
C LYS A 152 17.42 -13.82 4.68
N VAL A 153 16.66 -12.74 4.78
CA VAL A 153 17.21 -11.40 4.65
C VAL A 153 18.08 -11.10 5.86
N SER A 154 19.17 -10.36 5.64
CA SER A 154 20.06 -9.95 6.74
C SER A 154 19.32 -9.09 7.75
N TYR A 155 19.73 -9.17 9.02
CA TYR A 155 19.15 -8.37 10.09
C TYR A 155 19.27 -6.86 9.82
N ASP A 156 20.41 -6.42 9.27
CA ASP A 156 20.65 -5.02 8.93
C ASP A 156 19.67 -4.53 7.85
N ALA A 157 19.47 -5.29 6.78
CA ALA A 157 18.51 -4.94 5.74
C ALA A 157 17.05 -4.89 6.25
N LEU A 158 16.66 -5.80 7.16
CA LEU A 158 15.35 -5.74 7.82
C LEU A 158 15.21 -4.48 8.70
N ASN A 159 16.27 -4.14 9.42
CA ASN A 159 16.30 -2.97 10.27
C ASN A 159 16.35 -1.66 9.49
N ASP A 160 16.90 -1.64 8.29
CA ASP A 160 16.95 -0.46 7.44
C ASP A 160 15.70 -0.30 6.58
N TYR A 161 14.92 -1.37 6.42
CA TYR A 161 13.69 -1.33 5.65
C TYR A 161 12.66 -0.39 6.28
N ARG A 162 12.37 0.68 5.56
CA ARG A 162 11.39 1.70 5.93
C ARG A 162 10.58 2.01 4.69
N TYR A 163 9.30 2.25 4.89
CA TYR A 163 8.53 2.97 3.87
C TYR A 163 9.05 4.44 3.80
N PHE A 164 8.78 5.12 2.68
CA PHE A 164 9.30 6.44 2.29
C PHE A 164 9.26 7.57 3.35
#